data_AF-A0A183DD02-F1
#
_entry.id   AF-A0A183DD02-F1
#
_cell.length_a   1.000
_cell.length_b   1.000
_cell.length_c   1.000
_cell.angle_alpha   90.00
_cell.angle_beta   90.00
_cell.angle_gamma   90.00
#
_symmetry.space_group_name_H-M   'P 1'
#
loop_
_entity.id
_entity.type
_entity.pdbx_description
1 polymer ?
#
loop_
_entity_poly.entity_id
_entity_poly.type
_entity_poly.pdbx_seq_one_letter_code
_entity_poly.pdbx_strand_id
1 'polypeptide(L)'
;KDDFKLQRFTAASPAYFEPYYGIHNDGDITKPQNITSFEEVVKRGTNNVGVDLIMADGGFSVEQQENIQEILSKRLYLCQFLVALSVLRKKTHGAEEGGKFVCKLFDIFTPFSVGLIYLMYIVFERISIHKPNTSRPANSERLCHRFFS
;
A
#
# COMPACT_ATOMS: atom_id res chain seq x y z
N LYS A 1 13.30 -8.82 11.57
CA LYS A 1 14.61 -8.20 11.25
C LYS A 1 14.44 -6.84 10.56
N ASP A 2 13.28 -6.58 9.95
CA ASP A 2 12.75 -5.24 9.66
C ASP A 2 11.34 -5.13 10.24
N ASP A 3 11.20 -4.51 11.41
CA ASP A 3 9.93 -4.34 12.13
C ASP A 3 9.88 -2.91 12.71
N PHE A 4 8.71 -2.43 13.12
CA PHE A 4 8.51 -1.06 13.59
C PHE A 4 9.42 -0.73 14.77
N LYS A 5 10.29 0.27 14.59
CA LYS A 5 11.21 0.76 15.63
C LYS A 5 10.59 1.98 16.31
N LEU A 6 9.55 1.78 17.13
CA LEU A 6 8.78 2.86 17.77
C LEU A 6 9.64 3.85 18.56
N GLN A 7 10.74 3.37 19.15
CA GLN A 7 11.70 4.22 19.88
C GLN A 7 12.49 5.19 18.99
N ARG A 8 12.45 5.02 17.67
CA ARG A 8 13.14 5.90 16.70
C ARG A 8 12.19 6.90 16.03
N PHE A 9 10.93 6.98 16.47
CA PHE A 9 9.97 7.93 15.92
C PHE A 9 10.33 9.34 16.39
N THR A 10 10.66 10.23 15.45
CA THR A 10 11.03 11.62 15.73
C THR A 10 9.86 12.59 15.57
N ALA A 11 8.79 12.18 14.89
CA ALA A 11 7.70 13.06 14.45
C ALA A 11 6.35 12.80 15.15
N ALA A 12 6.17 11.68 15.85
CA ALA A 12 4.92 11.36 16.54
C ALA A 12 5.18 10.50 17.78
N SER A 13 4.38 10.71 18.83
CA SER A 13 4.38 9.82 19.99
C SER A 13 3.97 8.39 19.56
N PRO A 14 4.61 7.34 20.09
CA PRO A 14 4.19 5.96 19.86
C PRO A 14 2.70 5.70 20.18
N ALA A 15 2.08 6.53 21.01
CA ALA A 15 0.65 6.45 21.34
C ALA A 15 -0.29 6.70 20.13
N TYR A 16 0.19 7.33 19.06
CA TYR A 16 -0.59 7.56 17.84
C TYR A 16 -0.39 6.49 16.77
N PHE A 17 0.35 5.42 17.09
CA PHE A 17 0.66 4.35 16.15
C PHE A 17 0.41 2.98 16.78
N GLU A 18 -0.54 2.24 16.22
CA GLU A 18 -0.89 0.90 16.68
C GLU A 18 -0.43 -0.13 15.62
N PRO A 19 0.66 -0.89 15.87
CA PRO A 19 1.08 -1.95 14.97
C PRO A 19 0.12 -3.15 15.07
N TYR A 20 -0.24 -3.70 13.91
CA TYR A 20 -1.07 -4.90 13.83
C TYR A 20 -0.46 -5.93 12.87
N TYR A 21 -0.28 -7.16 13.35
CA TYR A 21 0.46 -8.22 12.63
C TYR A 21 -0.43 -9.34 12.08
N GLY A 22 -1.76 -9.14 12.05
CA GLY A 22 -2.71 -10.16 11.61
C GLY A 22 -2.95 -11.27 12.63
N ILE A 23 -3.89 -12.18 12.35
CA ILE A 23 -4.23 -13.29 13.25
C ILE A 23 -3.07 -14.27 13.48
N HIS A 24 -2.11 -14.32 12.56
CA HIS A 24 -0.93 -15.19 12.67
C HIS A 24 0.25 -14.50 13.36
N ASN A 25 0.12 -13.20 13.69
CA ASN A 25 1.13 -12.39 14.35
C ASN A 25 2.49 -12.38 13.61
N ASP A 26 2.46 -12.43 12.29
CA ASP A 26 3.65 -12.47 11.41
C ASP A 26 3.76 -11.27 10.47
N GLY A 27 2.71 -10.44 10.37
CA GLY A 27 2.65 -9.29 9.48
C GLY A 27 2.62 -9.64 7.99
N ASP A 28 2.38 -10.91 7.62
CA ASP A 28 2.40 -11.33 6.23
C ASP A 28 1.12 -10.89 5.51
N ILE A 29 1.20 -9.78 4.77
CA ILE A 29 0.10 -9.23 3.97
C ILE A 29 -0.35 -10.17 2.85
N THR A 30 0.41 -11.22 2.53
CA THR A 30 0.08 -12.15 1.46
C THR A 30 -0.84 -13.30 1.91
N LYS A 31 -1.16 -13.37 3.22
CA LYS A 31 -2.11 -14.32 3.82
C LYS A 31 -3.51 -13.70 3.86
N PRO A 32 -4.52 -14.30 3.22
CA PRO A 32 -5.89 -13.76 3.19
C PRO A 32 -6.47 -13.47 4.57
N GLN A 33 -6.21 -14.35 5.55
CA GLN A 33 -6.72 -14.19 6.90
C GLN A 33 -6.13 -12.97 7.62
N ASN A 34 -4.86 -12.66 7.36
CA ASN A 34 -4.24 -11.44 7.87
C ASN A 34 -4.90 -10.19 7.27
N ILE A 35 -5.19 -10.21 5.95
CA ILE A 35 -5.90 -9.10 5.27
C ILE A 35 -7.29 -8.88 5.89
N THR A 36 -8.10 -9.93 6.02
CA THR A 36 -9.44 -9.84 6.59
C THR A 36 -9.40 -9.31 8.02
N SER A 37 -8.48 -9.82 8.84
CA SER A 37 -8.34 -9.37 10.23
C SER A 37 -7.88 -7.92 10.36
N PHE A 38 -7.02 -7.45 9.46
CA PHE A 38 -6.60 -6.06 9.41
C PHE A 38 -7.75 -5.15 9.00
N GLU A 39 -8.56 -5.57 8.01
CA GLU A 39 -9.78 -4.85 7.62
C GLU A 39 -10.74 -4.67 8.79
N GLU A 40 -10.97 -5.70 9.60
CA GLU A 40 -11.82 -5.63 10.80
C GLU A 40 -11.28 -4.67 11.86
N VAL A 41 -9.97 -4.65 12.09
CA VAL A 41 -9.32 -3.70 13.02
C VAL A 41 -9.50 -2.27 12.53
N VAL A 42 -9.21 -2.01 11.25
CA VAL A 42 -9.35 -0.66 10.67
C VAL A 42 -10.79 -0.19 10.73
N LYS A 43 -11.75 -1.04 10.36
CA LYS A 43 -13.18 -0.70 10.42
C LYS A 43 -13.62 -0.35 11.84
N ARG A 44 -13.22 -1.12 12.85
CA ARG A 44 -13.51 -0.80 14.26
C ARG A 44 -12.89 0.53 14.68
N GLY A 45 -11.65 0.80 14.29
CA GLY A 45 -10.94 2.05 14.61
C GLY A 45 -11.47 3.28 13.86
N THR A 46 -12.25 3.12 12.80
CA THR A 46 -12.71 4.20 11.91
C THR A 46 -14.24 4.30 11.84
N ASN A 47 -14.97 3.75 12.81
CA ASN A 47 -16.44 3.74 12.83
C ASN A 47 -17.07 3.16 11.54
N ASN A 48 -16.45 2.12 10.98
CA ASN A 48 -16.80 1.48 9.71
C ASN A 48 -16.70 2.39 8.47
N VAL A 49 -16.06 3.56 8.56
CA VAL A 49 -15.87 4.47 7.43
C VAL A 49 -14.65 4.08 6.59
N GLY A 50 -13.60 3.55 7.21
CA GLY A 50 -12.30 3.33 6.58
C GLY A 50 -11.35 4.52 6.76
N VAL A 51 -10.13 4.39 6.24
CA VAL A 51 -9.08 5.41 6.39
C VAL A 51 -9.06 6.41 5.23
N ASP A 52 -8.58 7.62 5.52
CA ASP A 52 -8.40 8.68 4.51
C ASP A 52 -7.20 8.42 3.58
N LEU A 53 -6.15 7.75 4.08
CA LEU A 53 -4.92 7.50 3.34
C LEU A 53 -4.35 6.11 3.68
N ILE A 54 -4.01 5.34 2.66
CA ILE A 54 -3.17 4.15 2.76
C ILE A 54 -1.84 4.45 2.07
N MET A 55 -0.75 4.14 2.77
CA MET A 55 0.60 4.14 2.22
C MET A 55 1.15 2.71 2.26
N ALA A 56 1.67 2.24 1.14
CA ALA A 56 2.22 0.90 1.00
C ALA A 56 3.61 0.97 0.34
N ASP A 57 4.62 0.53 1.07
CA ASP A 57 6.04 0.56 0.67
C ASP A 57 6.65 -0.85 0.74
N GLY A 58 5.88 -1.85 0.30
CA GLY A 58 6.31 -3.24 0.32
C GLY A 58 7.43 -3.52 -0.68
N GLY A 59 8.54 -4.04 -0.19
CA GLY A 59 9.64 -4.53 -1.00
C GLY A 59 10.50 -5.54 -0.24
N PHE A 60 11.19 -6.40 -0.96
CA PHE A 60 12.16 -7.35 -0.41
C PHE A 60 13.43 -7.32 -1.24
N SER A 61 14.55 -7.76 -0.66
CA SER A 61 15.83 -7.82 -1.37
C SER A 61 15.75 -8.84 -2.50
N VAL A 62 16.15 -8.41 -3.69
CA VAL A 62 16.24 -9.21 -4.93
C VAL A 62 17.67 -9.18 -5.48
N GLU A 63 18.66 -9.16 -4.60
CA GLU A 63 20.07 -9.13 -4.97
C GLU A 63 20.38 -10.13 -6.11
N GLN A 64 21.06 -9.63 -7.15
CA GLN A 64 21.40 -10.37 -8.38
C GLN A 64 20.22 -10.72 -9.30
N GLN A 65 18.98 -10.34 -8.96
CA GLN A 65 17.75 -10.64 -9.70
C GLN A 65 16.88 -9.40 -9.93
N GLU A 66 17.48 -8.21 -10.00
CA GLU A 66 16.79 -6.93 -10.20
C GLU A 66 15.90 -6.93 -11.46
N ASN A 67 16.37 -7.57 -12.54
CA ASN A 67 15.64 -7.68 -13.81
C ASN A 67 14.30 -8.41 -13.71
N ILE A 68 14.10 -9.25 -12.68
CA ILE A 68 12.85 -9.99 -12.45
C ILE A 68 12.10 -9.52 -11.21
N GLN A 69 12.51 -8.40 -10.62
CA GLN A 69 11.92 -7.85 -9.39
C GLN A 69 10.42 -7.63 -9.51
N GLU A 70 9.95 -7.18 -10.68
CA GLU A 70 8.52 -7.03 -10.97
C GLU A 70 7.77 -8.36 -10.82
N ILE A 71 8.30 -9.43 -11.41
CA ILE A 71 7.67 -10.76 -11.41
C ILE A 71 7.65 -11.34 -10.01
N LEU A 72 8.73 -11.15 -9.24
CA LEU A 72 8.80 -11.61 -7.86
C LEU A 72 7.84 -10.82 -6.96
N SER A 73 7.70 -9.51 -7.20
CA SER A 73 6.85 -8.61 -6.39
C SER A 73 5.37 -8.65 -6.76
N LYS A 74 4.98 -9.36 -7.82
CA LYS A 74 3.60 -9.38 -8.33
C LYS A 74 2.54 -9.72 -7.27
N ARG A 75 2.82 -10.69 -6.40
CA ARG A 75 1.91 -11.09 -5.31
C ARG A 75 1.80 -9.99 -4.27
N LEU A 76 2.91 -9.33 -3.96
CA LEU A 76 2.95 -8.22 -3.02
C LEU A 76 2.18 -7.00 -3.55
N TYR A 77 2.26 -6.68 -4.84
CA TYR A 77 1.44 -5.62 -5.45
C TYR A 77 -0.05 -5.91 -5.33
N LEU A 78 -0.46 -7.13 -5.71
CA LEU A 78 -1.86 -7.55 -5.63
C LEU A 78 -2.40 -7.40 -4.21
N CYS A 79 -1.65 -7.89 -3.21
CA CYS A 79 -2.05 -7.82 -1.81
C CYS A 79 -2.10 -6.38 -1.29
N GLN A 80 -1.11 -5.54 -1.62
CA GLN A 80 -1.14 -4.11 -1.23
C GLN A 80 -2.35 -3.38 -1.83
N PHE A 81 -2.69 -3.66 -3.09
CA PHE A 81 -3.84 -3.05 -3.76
C PHE A 81 -5.15 -3.55 -3.16
N LEU A 82 -5.23 -4.85 -2.87
CA LEU A 82 -6.40 -5.46 -2.22
C LEU A 82 -6.65 -4.86 -0.84
N VAL A 83 -5.61 -4.75 0.00
CA VAL A 83 -5.72 -4.11 1.32
C VAL A 83 -6.21 -2.68 1.18
N ALA A 84 -5.63 -1.89 0.28
CA ALA A 84 -6.07 -0.51 0.06
C ALA A 84 -7.56 -0.45 -0.28
N LEU A 85 -8.04 -1.29 -1.20
CA LEU A 85 -9.46 -1.35 -1.58
C LEU A 85 -10.39 -1.79 -0.43
N SER A 86 -9.91 -2.68 0.44
CA SER A 86 -10.68 -3.18 1.59
C SER A 86 -10.90 -2.13 2.68
N VAL A 87 -9.93 -1.24 2.89
CA VAL A 87 -9.89 -0.38 4.09
C VAL A 87 -10.02 1.11 3.81
N LEU A 88 -9.90 1.55 2.56
CA LEU A 88 -10.05 2.96 2.21
C LEU A 88 -11.51 3.40 2.33
N ARG A 89 -11.67 4.63 2.83
CA ARG A 89 -12.99 5.26 2.84
C ARG A 89 -13.51 5.43 1.40
N LYS A 90 -14.79 5.12 1.22
CA LYS A 90 -15.49 5.32 -0.05
C LYS A 90 -16.05 6.73 -0.13
N LYS A 91 -16.12 7.28 -1.34
CA LYS A 91 -16.90 8.49 -1.60
C LYS A 91 -18.38 8.16 -1.37
N THR A 92 -19.01 8.81 -0.40
CA THR A 92 -20.43 8.64 -0.07
C THR A 92 -21.10 10.00 -0.08
N HIS A 93 -22.43 10.07 -0.08
CA HIS A 93 -23.17 11.34 -0.17
C HIS A 93 -22.84 12.35 0.94
N GLY A 94 -22.23 11.93 2.05
CA GLY A 94 -21.79 12.81 3.14
C GLY A 94 -20.29 13.15 3.13
N ALA A 95 -19.50 12.61 2.21
CA ALA A 95 -18.06 12.85 2.10
C ALA A 95 -17.71 13.34 0.70
N GLU A 96 -17.26 14.59 0.59
CA GLU A 96 -16.94 15.22 -0.70
C GLU A 96 -15.77 14.53 -1.41
N GLU A 97 -14.83 13.94 -0.66
CA GLU A 97 -13.67 13.22 -1.16
C GLU A 97 -13.64 11.74 -0.72
N GLY A 98 -13.11 10.86 -1.57
CA GLY A 98 -12.78 9.47 -1.22
C GLY A 98 -11.44 9.34 -0.49
N GLY A 99 -11.04 8.11 -0.17
CA GLY A 99 -9.70 7.81 0.37
C GLY A 99 -8.60 7.86 -0.70
N LYS A 100 -7.36 8.09 -0.25
CA LYS A 100 -6.15 8.22 -1.09
C LYS A 100 -5.25 6.99 -0.91
N PHE A 101 -4.62 6.54 -1.98
CA PHE A 101 -3.72 5.38 -1.95
C PHE A 101 -2.38 5.73 -2.59
N VAL A 102 -1.30 5.52 -1.85
CA VAL A 102 0.07 5.70 -2.32
C VAL A 102 0.78 4.36 -2.21
N CYS A 103 1.33 3.87 -3.32
CA CYS A 103 2.02 2.58 -3.37
C CYS A 103 3.36 2.72 -4.07
N LYS A 104 4.41 2.13 -3.50
CA LYS A 104 5.65 1.90 -4.23
C LYS A 104 5.45 0.77 -5.23
N LEU A 105 5.95 0.98 -6.43
CA LEU A 105 6.02 -0.02 -7.48
C LEU A 105 7.44 0.01 -8.07
N PHE A 106 7.89 -1.14 -8.56
CA PHE A 106 9.09 -1.22 -9.39
C PHE A 106 8.69 -1.08 -10.85
N ASP A 107 9.31 -1.86 -11.73
CA ASP A 107 8.90 -1.93 -13.13
C ASP A 107 7.46 -2.46 -13.27
N ILE A 108 6.81 -1.99 -14.34
CA ILE A 108 5.41 -2.27 -14.70
C ILE A 108 5.32 -2.70 -16.17
N PHE A 109 6.27 -3.53 -16.61
CA PHE A 109 6.34 -4.00 -18.00
C PHE A 109 5.43 -5.19 -18.26
N THR A 110 5.07 -5.95 -17.22
CA THR A 110 4.24 -7.13 -17.38
C THR A 110 2.76 -6.77 -17.55
N PRO A 111 2.00 -7.53 -18.37
CA PRO A 111 0.55 -7.36 -18.48
C PRO A 111 -0.18 -7.49 -17.13
N PHE A 112 0.39 -8.25 -16.19
CA PHE A 112 -0.15 -8.39 -14.84
C PHE A 112 -0.11 -7.04 -14.09
N SER A 113 1.05 -6.38 -14.03
CA SER A 113 1.20 -5.09 -13.36
C SER A 113 0.35 -4.01 -14.04
N VAL A 114 0.36 -3.97 -15.38
CA VAL A 114 -0.50 -3.05 -16.14
C VAL A 114 -1.97 -3.29 -15.86
N GLY A 115 -2.40 -4.56 -15.77
CA GLY A 115 -3.76 -4.94 -15.42
C GLY A 115 -4.15 -4.47 -14.02
N LEU A 116 -3.25 -4.59 -13.03
CA LEU A 116 -3.49 -4.06 -11.69
C LEU A 116 -3.66 -2.53 -11.68
N ILE A 117 -2.82 -1.81 -12.42
CA ILE A 117 -2.96 -0.35 -12.58
C ILE A 117 -4.26 0.01 -13.28
N TYR A 118 -4.68 -0.76 -14.28
CA TYR A 118 -5.94 -0.55 -14.97
C TYR A 118 -7.14 -0.76 -14.04
N LEU A 119 -7.12 -1.78 -13.16
CA LEU A 119 -8.15 -1.93 -12.12
C LEU A 119 -8.18 -0.72 -11.19
N MET A 120 -7.01 -0.21 -10.79
CA MET A 120 -6.92 1.00 -9.98
C MET A 120 -7.41 2.25 -10.69
N TYR A 121 -7.30 2.29 -12.01
CA TYR A 121 -7.79 3.38 -12.84
C TYR A 121 -9.32 3.38 -12.86
N ILE A 122 -9.95 2.20 -12.88
CA ILE A 122 -11.41 2.07 -12.84
C ILE A 122 -11.97 2.49 -11.48
N VAL A 123 -11.33 2.09 -10.38
CA VAL A 123 -11.91 2.24 -9.04
C VAL A 123 -11.82 3.67 -8.48
N PHE A 124 -10.93 4.49 -9.02
CA PHE A 124 -10.58 5.78 -8.42
C PHE A 124 -10.43 6.85 -9.51
N GLU A 125 -10.67 8.11 -9.14
CA GLU A 125 -10.95 9.18 -10.11
C GLU A 125 -9.79 9.58 -11.04
N ARG A 126 -8.53 9.64 -10.59
CA ARG A 126 -7.36 9.80 -11.48
C ARG A 126 -6.17 8.98 -10.99
N ILE A 127 -5.19 8.64 -11.82
CA ILE A 127 -3.94 8.00 -11.38
C ILE A 127 -2.77 8.92 -11.74
N SER A 128 -1.74 8.93 -10.90
CA SER A 128 -0.45 9.50 -11.26
C SER A 128 0.65 8.51 -10.89
N ILE A 129 1.59 8.29 -11.81
CA ILE A 129 2.80 7.50 -11.59
C ILE A 129 3.94 8.49 -11.55
N HIS A 130 4.60 8.59 -10.40
CA HIS A 130 5.70 9.54 -10.20
C HIS A 130 6.99 8.79 -9.88
N LYS A 131 8.13 9.34 -10.27
CA LYS A 131 9.44 8.86 -9.81
C LYS A 131 10.11 10.07 -9.16
N PRO A 132 10.06 10.20 -7.83
CA PRO A 132 10.66 11.34 -7.17
C PRO A 132 12.18 11.24 -7.26
N ASN A 133 12.83 12.41 -7.32
CA ASN A 133 14.29 12.54 -7.40
C ASN A 133 15.03 11.96 -6.19
N THR A 134 14.33 11.63 -5.11
CA THR A 134 14.87 10.94 -3.93
C THR A 134 15.01 9.42 -4.13
N SER A 135 14.44 8.85 -5.20
CA SER A 135 14.73 7.48 -5.62
C SER A 135 16.10 7.43 -6.31
N ARG A 136 16.89 6.38 -6.05
CA ARG A 136 18.25 6.28 -6.63
C ARG A 136 18.16 6.31 -8.18
N PRO A 137 18.98 7.13 -8.88
CA PRO A 137 18.89 7.29 -10.33
C PRO A 137 19.03 6.00 -11.16
N ALA A 138 19.67 4.97 -10.58
CA ALA A 138 20.01 3.71 -11.25
C ALA A 138 19.14 2.51 -10.85
N ASN A 139 18.01 2.70 -10.16
CA ASN A 139 17.10 1.63 -9.77
C ASN A 139 15.70 1.80 -10.41
N SER A 140 14.99 0.70 -10.66
CA SER A 140 13.62 0.62 -11.20
C SER A 140 12.52 1.15 -10.27
N GLU A 141 12.86 1.65 -9.07
CA GLU A 141 11.88 2.22 -8.13
C GLU A 141 11.08 3.39 -8.74
N ARG A 142 9.75 3.31 -8.71
CA ARG A 142 8.81 4.38 -9.04
C ARG A 142 7.81 4.53 -7.89
N LEU A 143 7.60 5.74 -7.38
CA LEU A 143 6.65 6.01 -6.30
C LEU A 143 5.33 6.52 -6.88
N CYS A 144 4.28 5.70 -6.84
CA CYS A 144 2.95 6.10 -7.31
C CYS A 144 2.33 7.07 -6.30
N HIS A 145 2.52 8.38 -6.51
CA HIS A 145 1.84 9.43 -5.76
C HIS A 145 0.42 9.63 -6.30
N ARG A 146 -0.60 9.51 -5.44
CA ARG A 146 -1.99 9.75 -5.83
C ARG A 146 -2.60 10.86 -4.99
N PHE A 147 -2.96 11.96 -5.66
CA PHE A 147 -3.72 13.07 -5.11
C PHE A 147 -5.12 13.07 -5.74
N PHE A 148 -6.17 13.10 -4.93
CA PHE A 148 -7.48 13.64 -5.34
C PHE A 148 -7.82 14.87 -4.53
N SER A 149 -8.37 15.84 -5.26
CA SER A 149 -9.22 16.93 -4.76
C SER A 149 -10.65 16.43 -4.61
#